data_AF-A0A8R2JWA4-F1
#
_entry.id   AF-A0A8R2JWA4-F1
#
_cell.length_a   1.000
_cell.length_b   1.000
_cell.length_c   1.000
_cell.angle_alpha   90.00
_cell.angle_beta   90.00
_cell.angle_gamma   90.00
#
_symmetry.space_group_name_H-M   'P 1'
#
loop_
_entity.id
_entity.type
_entity.pdbx_description
1 polymer ?
#
loop_
_entity_poly.entity_id
_entity_poly.type
_entity_poly.pdbx_seq_one_letter_code
_entity_poly.pdbx_strand_id
1 'polypeptide(L)'
;MPLVPGYSYPTEDLQPLLDLLKDWGLECVYQTLLAELIDLKVMKLLKDDDCKELLNKFPLGIRVKFINNLENWKKCLPQNGNMTTTIPYNTPTTKTIQQQKSLVHDIDLGVILNASTTGGMILEYYKTNNRFNDNIRSLLVDAIISYIITKKMTMSVNLADFIGDQIISMFPSEVKDTYFMKYESNKNPKGKLYSKFYNSMRFLKSTGLVTSNVKNVDKPISRKHCIDFEPEKDINYIVDQIKNDKNCTFPEVERNWKATTKFRLNEIQKATSTSDIISDWNSFKLPLGYRLVDIDFKTLYPDCQDLMTTFEEKSKQIMNLIDEKIKDSSSRKLLESIKDTPDISQNETNTVMFYLLHAIFVPTSKKVTRDHNGKINQVKHSIKDSQNSFMIFKNFVGSPTHPKETIVFFDSIKYKVFSIINAIDVLMFQIDSFV
;
A
#
# COMPACT_ATOMS: atom_id res chain seq x y z
N MET A 1 33.08 10.20 -14.48
CA MET A 1 34.40 10.70 -14.03
C MET A 1 34.95 11.59 -15.12
N PRO A 2 35.28 12.86 -14.82
CA PRO A 2 35.79 13.79 -15.82
C PRO A 2 37.20 13.41 -16.28
N LEU A 3 37.49 13.64 -17.56
CA LEU A 3 38.85 13.50 -18.12
C LEU A 3 39.57 14.83 -17.92
N VAL A 4 40.57 14.86 -17.04
CA VAL A 4 41.39 16.04 -16.79
C VAL A 4 42.79 15.80 -17.38
N PRO A 5 43.26 16.62 -18.34
CA PRO A 5 44.59 16.48 -18.92
C PRO A 5 45.69 16.47 -17.84
N GLY A 6 46.52 15.44 -17.82
CA GLY A 6 47.63 15.30 -16.87
C GLY A 6 47.25 14.68 -15.51
N TYR A 7 45.97 14.34 -15.28
CA TYR A 7 45.53 13.63 -14.07
C TYR A 7 44.95 12.26 -14.43
N SER A 8 45.51 11.20 -13.84
CA SER A 8 45.01 9.82 -14.00
C SER A 8 44.42 9.34 -12.68
N TYR A 9 43.12 9.08 -12.67
CA TYR A 9 42.43 8.53 -11.52
C TYR A 9 42.79 7.04 -11.36
N PRO A 10 43.15 6.57 -10.15
CA PRO A 10 43.48 5.17 -9.91
C PRO A 10 42.23 4.28 -10.03
N THR A 11 42.11 3.59 -11.16
CA THR A 11 40.94 2.74 -11.45
C THR A 11 40.76 1.58 -10.47
N GLU A 12 41.85 1.14 -9.86
CA GLU A 12 41.91 0.15 -8.79
C GLU A 12 41.18 0.60 -7.52
N ASP A 13 41.03 1.91 -7.30
CA ASP A 13 40.33 2.48 -6.13
C ASP A 13 38.81 2.58 -6.35
N LEU A 14 38.29 2.37 -7.57
CA LEU A 14 36.86 2.49 -7.86
C LEU A 14 36.02 1.52 -7.02
N GLN A 15 36.39 0.24 -7.03
CA GLN A 15 35.66 -0.80 -6.30
C GLN A 15 35.85 -0.68 -4.77
N PRO A 16 37.07 -0.52 -4.23
CA PRO A 16 37.30 -0.25 -2.82
C PRO A 16 36.57 0.99 -2.27
N LEU A 17 36.54 2.09 -3.04
CA LEU A 17 35.83 3.31 -2.63
C LEU A 17 34.31 3.08 -2.60
N LEU A 18 33.77 2.37 -3.59
CA LEU A 18 32.36 2.02 -3.62
C LEU A 18 31.97 1.11 -2.45
N ASP A 19 32.81 0.12 -2.13
CA ASP A 19 32.55 -0.80 -1.02
C ASP A 19 32.65 -0.10 0.33
N LEU A 20 33.60 0.82 0.49
CA LEU A 20 33.68 1.68 1.69
C LEU A 20 32.41 2.51 1.90
N LEU A 21 31.85 3.10 0.83
CA LEU A 21 30.61 3.85 0.92
C LEU A 21 29.37 2.97 1.16
N LYS A 22 29.37 1.73 0.66
CA LYS A 22 28.32 0.75 0.98
C LYS A 22 28.33 0.37 2.46
N ASP A 23 29.50 0.15 3.03
CA ASP A 23 29.65 -0.12 4.45
C ASP A 23 29.12 1.05 5.31
N TRP A 24 29.22 2.27 4.80
CA TRP A 24 28.67 3.47 5.44
C TRP A 24 27.18 3.70 5.17
N GLY A 25 26.57 2.96 4.23
CA GLY A 25 25.22 3.21 3.72
C GLY A 25 25.08 4.57 3.02
N LEU A 26 26.15 5.02 2.34
CA LEU A 26 26.29 6.32 1.69
C LEU A 26 26.68 6.19 0.20
N GLU A 27 26.21 5.14 -0.49
CA GLU A 27 26.49 4.90 -1.92
C GLU A 27 26.01 6.04 -2.81
N CYS A 28 25.02 6.83 -2.35
CA CYS A 28 24.52 8.00 -3.05
C CYS A 28 25.58 9.10 -3.27
N VAL A 29 26.65 9.10 -2.48
CA VAL A 29 27.76 10.07 -2.58
C VAL A 29 28.81 9.63 -3.60
N TYR A 30 28.80 8.36 -4.03
CA TYR A 30 29.84 7.78 -4.89
C TYR A 30 30.06 8.55 -6.20
N GLN A 31 28.98 8.90 -6.91
CA GLN A 31 29.08 9.64 -8.16
C GLN A 31 29.64 11.05 -7.96
N THR A 32 29.37 11.68 -6.81
CA THR A 32 29.94 12.99 -6.47
C THR A 32 31.43 12.90 -6.19
N LEU A 33 31.89 11.86 -5.47
CA LEU A 33 33.32 11.62 -5.28
C LEU A 33 34.04 11.41 -6.61
N LEU A 34 33.48 10.60 -7.51
CA LEU A 34 34.06 10.37 -8.84
C LEU A 34 34.02 11.61 -9.73
N ALA A 35 33.00 12.46 -9.60
CA ALA A 35 32.90 13.71 -10.34
C ALA A 35 33.99 14.70 -9.91
N GLU A 36 34.31 14.74 -8.62
CA GLU A 36 35.35 15.59 -8.03
C GLU A 36 36.71 14.90 -7.91
N LEU A 37 36.91 13.76 -8.59
CA LEU A 37 38.17 13.00 -8.64
C LEU A 37 38.73 12.58 -7.27
N ILE A 38 37.85 12.32 -6.31
CA ILE A 38 38.19 11.89 -4.95
C ILE A 38 38.44 10.37 -4.92
N ASP A 39 39.71 9.97 -4.86
CA ASP A 39 40.14 8.58 -4.67
C ASP A 39 40.37 8.23 -3.18
N LEU A 40 40.81 7.00 -2.86
CA LEU A 40 41.06 6.59 -1.48
C LEU A 40 42.21 7.36 -0.81
N LYS A 41 43.14 7.91 -1.58
CA LYS A 41 44.24 8.73 -1.05
C LYS A 41 43.71 10.12 -0.70
N VAL A 42 42.93 10.74 -1.59
CA VAL A 42 42.29 12.04 -1.36
C VAL A 42 41.29 11.96 -0.20
N MET A 43 40.53 10.86 -0.08
CA MET A 43 39.66 10.59 1.08
C MET A 43 40.40 10.72 2.42
N LYS A 44 41.66 10.28 2.51
CA LYS A 44 42.47 10.40 3.74
C LYS A 44 42.80 11.86 4.07
N LEU A 45 42.86 12.72 3.06
CA LEU A 45 43.27 14.12 3.18
C LEU A 45 42.10 15.09 3.40
N LEU A 46 40.87 14.72 3.02
CA LEU A 46 39.67 15.57 3.16
C LEU A 46 39.48 16.10 4.59
N LYS A 47 39.29 17.41 4.74
CA LYS A 47 38.92 18.07 6.00
C LYS A 47 37.41 18.35 6.02
N ASP A 48 36.91 18.71 7.19
CA ASP A 48 35.49 19.00 7.40
C ASP A 48 34.95 20.07 6.44
N ASP A 49 35.74 21.11 6.17
CA ASP A 49 35.32 22.19 5.26
C ASP A 49 35.30 21.71 3.80
N ASP A 50 36.27 20.88 3.39
CA ASP A 50 36.26 20.24 2.07
C ASP A 50 35.02 19.34 1.92
N CYS A 51 34.66 18.58 2.95
CA CYS A 51 33.45 17.75 2.96
C CYS A 51 32.17 18.58 2.89
N LYS A 52 32.13 19.74 3.55
CA LYS A 52 30.99 20.65 3.52
C LYS A 52 30.78 21.23 2.12
N GLU A 53 31.86 21.54 1.41
CA GLU A 53 31.85 22.04 0.04
C GLU A 53 31.49 20.92 -0.95
N LEU A 54 32.21 19.80 -0.91
CA LEU A 54 32.01 18.62 -1.75
C LEU A 54 30.56 18.10 -1.72
N LEU A 55 29.92 18.15 -0.54
CA LEU A 55 28.58 17.62 -0.32
C LEU A 55 27.50 18.70 -0.18
N ASN A 56 27.75 19.92 -0.65
CA ASN A 56 26.82 21.05 -0.48
C ASN A 56 25.42 20.81 -1.10
N LYS A 57 25.30 19.95 -2.13
CA LYS A 57 24.03 19.56 -2.79
C LYS A 57 23.26 18.47 -2.03
N PHE A 58 23.85 17.86 -1.00
CA PHE A 58 23.22 16.79 -0.24
C PHE A 58 22.54 17.34 1.03
N PRO A 59 21.43 16.74 1.50
CA PRO A 59 20.80 17.11 2.76
C PRO A 59 21.79 17.06 3.94
N LEU A 60 21.62 17.96 4.92
CA LEU A 60 22.51 18.09 6.08
C LEU A 60 22.80 16.75 6.78
N GLY A 61 21.80 15.87 6.91
CA GLY A 61 21.98 14.56 7.54
C GLY A 61 22.95 13.62 6.80
N ILE A 62 23.05 13.71 5.47
CA ILE A 62 24.02 12.94 4.67
C ILE A 62 25.43 13.50 4.90
N ARG A 63 25.55 14.83 4.93
CA ARG A 63 26.82 15.54 5.17
C ARG A 63 27.40 15.17 6.54
N VAL A 64 26.59 15.24 7.59
CA VAL A 64 26.99 14.89 8.96
C VAL A 64 27.40 13.41 9.06
N LYS A 65 26.63 12.49 8.46
CA LYS A 65 26.97 11.06 8.46
C LYS A 65 28.27 10.77 7.73
N PHE A 66 28.48 11.40 6.58
CA PHE A 66 29.71 11.24 5.81
C PHE A 66 30.93 11.70 6.61
N ILE A 67 30.88 12.90 7.20
CA ILE A 67 31.97 13.44 8.02
C ILE A 67 32.27 12.51 9.20
N ASN A 68 31.25 12.10 9.96
CA ASN A 68 31.42 11.18 11.10
C ASN A 68 32.05 9.83 10.68
N ASN A 69 31.59 9.24 9.58
CA ASN A 69 32.12 7.96 9.11
C ASN A 69 33.54 8.09 8.55
N LEU A 70 33.84 9.22 7.89
CA LEU A 70 35.18 9.53 7.40
C LEU A 70 36.18 9.66 8.56
N GLU A 71 35.82 10.38 9.62
CA GLU A 71 36.65 10.49 10.82
C GLU A 71 36.90 9.13 11.47
N ASN A 72 35.85 8.32 11.64
CA ASN A 72 35.97 7.00 12.23
C ASN A 72 36.84 6.07 11.37
N TRP A 73 36.68 6.13 10.05
CA TRP A 73 37.53 5.36 9.13
C TRP A 73 39.00 5.77 9.21
N LYS A 74 39.29 7.08 9.27
CA LYS A 74 40.65 7.58 9.45
C LYS A 74 41.30 7.09 10.75
N LYS A 75 40.53 7.00 11.84
CA LYS A 75 40.99 6.44 13.12
C LYS A 75 41.35 4.96 13.04
N CYS A 76 40.70 4.20 12.16
CA CYS A 76 40.93 2.77 11.96
C CYS A 76 42.10 2.45 11.01
N LEU A 77 42.73 3.45 10.37
CA LEU A 77 43.87 3.22 9.49
C LEU A 77 45.17 3.07 10.30
N PRO A 78 46.05 2.12 9.93
CA PRO A 78 47.34 1.96 10.59
C PRO A 78 48.17 3.24 10.42
N GLN A 79 48.56 3.83 11.54
CA GLN A 79 49.45 4.99 11.59
C GLN A 79 50.84 4.55 11.15
N ASN A 80 51.25 4.89 9.92
CA ASN A 80 52.63 4.69 9.48
C ASN A 80 53.55 5.69 10.19
N GLY A 81 54.31 5.20 11.17
CA GLY A 81 55.55 5.79 11.67
C GLY A 81 56.69 4.78 11.55
N ASN A 82 57.49 4.92 10.49
CA ASN A 82 58.88 4.47 10.25
C ASN A 82 59.42 3.08 10.70
N MET A 83 60.15 2.51 9.72
CA MET A 83 61.46 1.82 9.80
C MET A 83 61.56 0.27 9.73
N THR A 84 62.12 -0.16 8.59
CA THR A 84 63.20 -1.16 8.37
C THR A 84 62.97 -2.69 8.47
N THR A 85 63.29 -3.31 7.32
CA THR A 85 64.05 -4.56 7.06
C THR A 85 63.40 -5.96 7.11
N THR A 86 63.72 -6.67 6.01
CA THR A 86 64.01 -8.11 5.82
C THR A 86 62.87 -9.13 5.58
N ILE A 87 62.72 -9.42 4.28
CA ILE A 87 62.40 -10.70 3.59
C ILE A 87 63.24 -11.86 4.22
N PRO A 88 62.78 -13.15 4.33
CA PRO A 88 62.50 -13.96 3.13
C PRO A 88 61.42 -15.06 3.13
N TYR A 89 60.79 -15.14 1.94
CA TYR A 89 60.55 -16.31 1.08
C TYR A 89 60.56 -17.72 1.70
N ASN A 90 59.48 -18.46 1.45
CA ASN A 90 59.54 -19.86 0.98
C ASN A 90 58.30 -20.21 0.13
N THR A 91 58.54 -20.47 -1.15
CA THR A 91 57.79 -21.37 -2.07
C THR A 91 58.64 -22.67 -2.18
N PRO A 92 58.22 -23.84 -2.71
CA PRO A 92 57.15 -24.18 -3.66
C PRO A 92 56.26 -25.36 -3.11
N THR A 93 55.26 -26.00 -3.74
CA THR A 93 55.17 -26.59 -5.09
C THR A 93 53.73 -27.13 -5.32
N THR A 94 53.19 -26.83 -6.51
CA THR A 94 52.28 -27.64 -7.37
C THR A 94 50.96 -28.23 -6.83
N LYS A 95 49.86 -27.78 -7.45
CA LYS A 95 49.00 -28.61 -8.34
C LYS A 95 48.21 -27.72 -9.32
N THR A 96 48.65 -27.76 -10.58
CA THR A 96 47.89 -27.71 -11.85
C THR A 96 46.45 -27.16 -11.86
N ILE A 97 46.30 -26.06 -12.61
CA ILE A 97 45.23 -25.68 -13.56
C ILE A 97 43.90 -26.43 -13.42
N GLN A 98 42.87 -25.73 -12.94
CA GLN A 98 41.52 -25.76 -13.50
C GLN A 98 40.80 -24.42 -13.18
N GLN A 99 40.11 -23.90 -14.18
CA GLN A 99 39.41 -22.61 -14.22
C GLN A 99 38.46 -22.35 -13.04
N GLN A 100 38.53 -21.17 -12.43
CA GLN A 100 37.46 -20.59 -11.59
C GLN A 100 37.28 -19.14 -12.05
N LYS A 101 36.38 -18.85 -12.98
CA LYS A 101 34.91 -18.76 -12.82
C LYS A 101 34.54 -17.67 -11.80
N SER A 102 34.17 -16.54 -12.38
CA SER A 102 33.45 -15.42 -11.80
C SER A 102 32.40 -15.87 -10.76
N LEU A 103 32.29 -15.14 -9.66
CA LEU A 103 31.14 -15.22 -8.76
C LEU A 103 29.93 -14.57 -9.44
N VAL A 104 29.45 -15.25 -10.48
CA VAL A 104 28.19 -15.01 -11.19
C VAL A 104 27.07 -15.52 -10.30
N HIS A 105 25.98 -14.77 -10.23
CA HIS A 105 24.76 -15.16 -9.52
C HIS A 105 24.40 -16.64 -9.79
N ASP A 106 24.33 -17.43 -8.72
CA ASP A 106 24.16 -18.89 -8.70
C ASP A 106 22.71 -19.34 -9.05
N ILE A 107 22.02 -18.59 -9.91
CA ILE A 107 20.65 -18.84 -10.35
C ILE A 107 20.68 -19.25 -11.82
N ASP A 108 20.29 -20.49 -12.07
CA ASP A 108 20.10 -21.05 -13.41
C ASP A 108 18.62 -21.39 -13.60
N LEU A 109 17.97 -20.75 -14.57
CA LEU A 109 16.54 -20.93 -14.85
C LEU A 109 16.21 -22.37 -15.26
N GLY A 110 17.10 -23.05 -15.98
CA GLY A 110 16.93 -24.45 -16.37
C GLY A 110 16.96 -25.37 -15.16
N VAL A 111 17.87 -25.14 -14.20
CA VAL A 111 17.90 -25.89 -12.93
C VAL A 111 16.61 -25.66 -12.14
N ILE A 112 16.12 -24.42 -12.07
CA ILE A 112 14.88 -24.08 -11.37
C ILE A 112 13.68 -24.83 -11.96
N LEU A 113 13.53 -24.83 -13.28
CA LEU A 113 12.40 -25.47 -13.94
C LEU A 113 12.47 -26.99 -13.82
N ASN A 114 13.66 -27.58 -13.95
CA ASN A 114 13.83 -29.03 -13.79
C ASN A 114 13.67 -29.49 -12.33
N ALA A 115 13.80 -28.60 -11.35
CA ALA A 115 13.61 -28.92 -9.94
C ALA A 115 12.14 -29.08 -9.52
N SER A 116 11.16 -28.81 -10.41
CA SER A 116 9.73 -28.92 -10.09
C SER A 116 8.93 -29.57 -11.21
N THR A 117 7.91 -30.35 -10.85
CA THR A 117 6.98 -30.95 -11.82
C THR A 117 6.31 -29.89 -12.70
N THR A 118 5.93 -28.75 -12.11
CA THR A 118 5.35 -27.61 -12.83
C THR A 118 6.33 -27.02 -13.84
N GLY A 119 7.61 -26.89 -13.50
CA GLY A 119 8.62 -26.40 -14.43
C GLY A 119 8.84 -27.33 -15.62
N GLY A 120 8.82 -28.66 -15.40
CA GLY A 120 8.82 -29.65 -16.48
C GLY A 120 7.65 -29.48 -17.45
N MET A 121 6.43 -29.29 -16.92
CA MET A 121 5.23 -29.04 -17.73
C MET A 121 5.31 -27.72 -18.52
N ILE A 122 5.94 -26.68 -17.97
CA ILE A 122 6.16 -25.40 -18.67
C ILE A 122 7.11 -25.60 -19.86
N LEU A 123 8.19 -26.35 -19.67
CA LEU A 123 9.16 -26.67 -20.72
C LEU A 123 8.50 -27.47 -21.85
N GLU A 124 7.69 -28.47 -21.52
CA GLU A 124 6.97 -29.28 -22.50
C GLU A 124 5.92 -28.46 -23.26
N TYR A 125 5.17 -27.61 -22.56
CA TYR A 125 4.21 -26.71 -23.19
C TYR A 125 4.89 -25.79 -24.22
N TYR A 126 6.05 -25.22 -23.88
CA TYR A 126 6.77 -24.34 -24.79
C TYR A 126 7.26 -25.08 -26.04
N LYS A 127 7.76 -26.32 -25.89
CA LYS A 127 8.20 -27.14 -27.04
C LYS A 127 7.09 -27.35 -28.07
N THR A 128 5.85 -27.51 -27.61
CA THR A 128 4.70 -27.75 -28.49
C THR A 128 4.09 -26.47 -29.06
N ASN A 129 4.11 -25.36 -28.31
CA ASN A 129 3.36 -24.14 -28.67
C ASN A 129 4.25 -22.96 -29.13
N ASN A 130 5.54 -22.97 -28.79
CA ASN A 130 6.54 -21.93 -29.08
C ASN A 130 6.14 -20.51 -28.61
N ARG A 131 5.22 -20.41 -27.64
CA ARG A 131 4.81 -19.15 -26.97
C ARG A 131 4.07 -19.44 -25.68
N PHE A 132 4.13 -18.50 -24.72
CA PHE A 132 3.29 -18.57 -23.53
C PHE A 132 2.01 -17.75 -23.65
N ASN A 133 0.97 -18.22 -22.94
CA ASN A 133 -0.18 -17.42 -22.57
C ASN A 133 0.00 -16.86 -21.14
N ASP A 134 -0.86 -15.93 -20.72
CA ASP A 134 -0.68 -15.24 -19.43
C ASP A 134 -0.69 -16.18 -18.21
N ASN A 135 -1.45 -17.27 -18.28
CA ASN A 135 -1.50 -18.29 -17.22
C ASN A 135 -0.16 -19.00 -17.09
N ILE A 136 0.44 -19.44 -18.20
CA ILE A 136 1.76 -20.10 -18.19
C ILE A 136 2.86 -19.14 -17.72
N ARG A 137 2.83 -17.86 -18.14
CA ARG A 137 3.75 -16.84 -17.64
C ARG A 137 3.67 -16.69 -16.12
N SER A 138 2.47 -16.75 -15.58
CA SER A 138 2.25 -16.64 -14.13
C SER A 138 2.78 -17.89 -13.39
N LEU A 139 2.58 -19.09 -13.94
CA LEU A 139 3.17 -20.32 -13.39
C LEU A 139 4.70 -20.32 -13.42
N LEU A 140 5.31 -19.83 -14.51
CA LEU A 140 6.76 -19.65 -14.63
C LEU A 140 7.31 -18.74 -13.54
N VAL A 141 6.71 -17.56 -13.37
CA VAL A 141 7.09 -16.62 -12.32
C VAL A 141 6.94 -17.25 -10.94
N ASP A 142 5.86 -18.00 -10.69
CA ASP A 142 5.62 -18.64 -9.41
C ASP A 142 6.67 -19.71 -9.08
N ALA A 143 7.09 -20.51 -10.05
CA ALA A 143 8.16 -21.49 -9.89
C ALA A 143 9.49 -20.81 -9.52
N ILE A 144 9.84 -19.73 -10.22
CA ILE A 144 11.06 -18.96 -9.97
C ILE A 144 11.03 -18.32 -8.57
N ILE A 145 9.95 -17.63 -8.22
CA ILE A 145 9.85 -16.96 -6.92
C ILE A 145 9.86 -17.97 -5.77
N SER A 146 9.20 -19.12 -5.94
CA SER A 146 9.20 -20.18 -4.93
C SER A 146 10.60 -20.72 -4.69
N TYR A 147 11.40 -20.90 -5.74
CA TYR A 147 12.79 -21.29 -5.61
C TYR A 147 13.63 -20.26 -4.84
N ILE A 148 13.54 -18.99 -5.22
CA ILE A 148 14.29 -17.88 -4.58
C ILE A 148 13.96 -17.81 -3.09
N ILE A 149 12.68 -17.91 -2.72
CA ILE A 149 12.24 -17.92 -1.33
C ILE A 149 12.77 -19.15 -0.59
N THR A 150 12.70 -20.33 -1.21
CA THR A 150 13.17 -21.60 -0.62
C THR A 150 14.67 -21.55 -0.35
N LYS A 151 15.44 -20.94 -1.25
CA LYS A 151 16.89 -20.70 -1.10
C LYS A 151 17.22 -19.50 -0.20
N LYS A 152 16.22 -18.85 0.40
CA LYS A 152 16.36 -17.67 1.27
C LYS A 152 17.12 -16.51 0.61
N MET A 153 17.00 -16.38 -0.71
CA MET A 153 17.62 -15.31 -1.47
C MET A 153 16.77 -14.03 -1.40
N THR A 154 17.43 -12.88 -1.42
CA THR A 154 16.77 -11.57 -1.49
C THR A 154 16.55 -11.15 -2.93
N MET A 155 15.34 -10.71 -3.29
CA MET A 155 15.10 -10.13 -4.61
C MET A 155 15.72 -8.73 -4.69
N SER A 156 16.67 -8.54 -5.59
CA SER A 156 17.21 -7.24 -5.97
C SER A 156 16.78 -6.87 -7.39
N VAL A 157 16.95 -5.59 -7.76
CA VAL A 157 16.75 -5.10 -9.13
C VAL A 157 17.63 -5.88 -10.11
N ASN A 158 18.92 -6.03 -9.80
CA ASN A 158 19.87 -6.74 -10.65
C ASN A 158 19.51 -8.21 -10.80
N LEU A 159 19.04 -8.85 -9.73
CA LEU A 159 18.62 -10.24 -9.80
C LEU A 159 17.37 -10.41 -10.68
N ALA A 160 16.38 -9.54 -10.52
CA ALA A 160 15.18 -9.58 -11.34
C ALA A 160 15.49 -9.31 -12.83
N ASP A 161 16.43 -8.40 -13.09
CA ASP A 161 16.93 -8.11 -14.44
C ASP A 161 17.62 -9.32 -15.08
N PHE A 162 18.54 -9.94 -14.34
CA PHE A 162 19.27 -11.14 -14.75
C PHE A 162 18.34 -12.33 -15.02
N ILE A 163 17.32 -12.54 -14.18
CA ILE A 163 16.30 -13.57 -14.43
C ILE A 163 15.51 -13.24 -15.69
N GLY A 164 15.17 -11.96 -15.91
CA GLY A 164 14.52 -11.51 -17.13
C GLY A 164 15.33 -11.88 -18.39
N ASP A 165 16.65 -11.71 -18.35
CA ASP A 165 17.55 -12.11 -19.44
C ASP A 165 17.60 -13.62 -19.66
N GLN A 166 17.60 -14.41 -18.60
CA GLN A 166 17.53 -15.87 -18.73
C GLN A 166 16.19 -16.34 -19.32
N ILE A 167 15.07 -15.70 -18.97
CA ILE A 167 13.75 -16.04 -19.53
C ILE A 167 13.73 -15.83 -21.03
N ILE A 168 14.19 -14.67 -21.53
CA ILE A 168 14.22 -14.40 -22.98
C ILE A 168 15.24 -15.28 -23.70
N SER A 169 16.35 -15.63 -23.04
CA SER A 169 17.34 -16.55 -23.61
C SER A 169 16.81 -17.98 -23.74
N MET A 170 15.97 -18.43 -22.79
CA MET A 170 15.39 -19.78 -22.81
C MET A 170 14.10 -19.85 -23.64
N PHE A 171 13.35 -18.75 -23.72
CA PHE A 171 12.07 -18.63 -24.41
C PHE A 171 12.07 -17.41 -25.35
N PRO A 172 12.65 -17.51 -26.56
CA PRO A 172 12.83 -16.36 -27.45
C PRO A 172 11.55 -15.63 -27.89
N SER A 173 10.38 -16.25 -27.76
CA SER A 173 9.09 -15.59 -28.06
C SER A 173 8.62 -14.61 -26.97
N GLU A 174 9.31 -14.58 -25.83
CA GLU A 174 8.92 -13.80 -24.66
C GLU A 174 9.58 -12.41 -24.63
N VAL A 175 8.93 -11.46 -23.96
CA VAL A 175 9.41 -10.07 -23.87
C VAL A 175 9.86 -9.79 -22.44
N LYS A 176 11.12 -9.36 -22.25
CA LYS A 176 11.74 -9.08 -20.93
C LYS A 176 10.87 -8.19 -20.05
N ASP A 177 10.32 -7.13 -20.63
CA ASP A 177 9.44 -6.15 -19.99
C ASP A 177 8.23 -6.75 -19.27
N THR A 178 7.72 -7.89 -19.74
CA THR A 178 6.64 -8.61 -19.07
C THR A 178 7.06 -9.09 -17.67
N TYR A 179 8.33 -9.44 -17.53
CA TYR A 179 8.90 -10.05 -16.33
C TYR A 179 9.59 -9.01 -15.45
N PHE A 180 10.34 -8.08 -16.05
CA PHE A 180 11.05 -7.03 -15.36
C PHE A 180 11.34 -5.82 -16.24
N MET A 181 11.11 -4.62 -15.69
CA MET A 181 11.38 -3.34 -16.35
C MET A 181 11.73 -2.28 -15.30
N LYS A 182 12.79 -1.50 -15.55
CA LYS A 182 13.14 -0.32 -14.75
C LYS A 182 13.57 0.83 -15.67
N TYR A 183 12.75 1.89 -15.74
CA TYR A 183 13.13 3.13 -16.42
C TYR A 183 13.93 4.02 -15.47
N GLU A 184 14.87 4.79 -16.02
CA GLU A 184 15.69 5.76 -15.26
C GLU A 184 14.84 6.80 -14.51
N SER A 185 13.67 7.16 -15.07
CA SER A 185 12.72 8.12 -14.49
C SER A 185 11.80 7.52 -13.42
N ASN A 186 11.72 6.19 -13.29
CA ASN A 186 10.72 5.54 -12.44
C ASN A 186 11.36 5.04 -11.13
N LYS A 187 10.84 5.51 -10.00
CA LYS A 187 11.35 5.12 -8.68
C LYS A 187 11.17 3.62 -8.37
N ASN A 188 10.18 2.97 -9.00
CA ASN A 188 9.80 1.59 -8.70
C ASN A 188 9.93 0.67 -9.91
N PRO A 189 10.60 -0.49 -9.79
CA PRO A 189 10.63 -1.52 -10.83
C PRO A 189 9.23 -2.06 -11.12
N LYS A 190 8.97 -2.36 -12.39
CA LYS A 190 7.72 -2.97 -12.90
C LYS A 190 8.00 -4.40 -13.39
N GLY A 191 6.93 -5.15 -13.64
CA GLY A 191 6.98 -6.53 -14.13
C GLY A 191 6.54 -7.58 -13.10
N LYS A 192 6.32 -8.81 -13.57
CA LYS A 192 5.78 -9.91 -12.76
C LYS A 192 6.75 -10.42 -11.69
N LEU A 193 8.06 -10.46 -11.94
CA LEU A 193 9.05 -11.03 -11.00
C LEU A 193 9.15 -10.24 -9.70
N TYR A 194 9.39 -8.92 -9.83
CA TYR A 194 9.60 -8.05 -8.68
C TYR A 194 8.33 -7.94 -7.85
N SER A 195 7.19 -7.69 -8.48
CA SER A 195 5.89 -7.59 -7.80
C SER A 195 5.49 -8.90 -7.11
N LYS A 196 5.66 -10.05 -7.76
CA LYS A 196 5.33 -11.35 -7.17
C LYS A 196 6.19 -11.65 -5.94
N PHE A 197 7.51 -11.41 -6.00
CA PHE A 197 8.38 -11.68 -4.84
C PHE A 197 7.94 -10.93 -3.59
N TYR A 198 7.75 -9.61 -3.68
CA TYR A 198 7.37 -8.81 -2.51
C TYR A 198 5.95 -9.12 -2.03
N ASN A 199 5.02 -9.42 -2.95
CA ASN A 199 3.68 -9.87 -2.57
C ASN A 199 3.71 -11.21 -1.83
N SER A 200 4.50 -12.18 -2.33
CA SER A 200 4.71 -13.48 -1.68
C SER A 200 5.40 -13.32 -0.33
N MET A 201 6.45 -12.51 -0.23
CA MET A 201 7.15 -12.25 1.03
C MET A 201 6.26 -11.54 2.06
N ARG A 202 5.42 -10.59 1.62
CA ARG A 202 4.42 -9.93 2.47
C ARG A 202 3.38 -10.94 2.98
N PHE A 203 2.91 -11.82 2.10
CA PHE A 203 2.00 -12.91 2.48
C PHE A 203 2.65 -13.82 3.54
N LEU A 204 3.87 -14.32 3.28
CA LEU A 204 4.60 -15.20 4.21
C LEU A 204 4.91 -14.54 5.56
N LYS A 205 5.23 -13.24 5.57
CA LYS A 205 5.38 -12.48 6.82
C LYS A 205 4.05 -12.34 7.55
N SER A 206 2.96 -12.08 6.82
CA SER A 206 1.61 -11.95 7.41
C SER A 206 1.05 -13.27 7.94
N THR A 207 1.55 -14.41 7.48
CA THR A 207 1.19 -15.74 7.98
C THR A 207 2.14 -16.25 9.06
N GLY A 208 3.18 -15.50 9.42
CA GLY A 208 4.18 -15.89 10.43
C GLY A 208 5.19 -16.96 9.96
N LEU A 209 5.17 -17.33 8.67
CA LEU A 209 6.11 -18.30 8.09
C LEU A 209 7.51 -17.72 7.87
N VAL A 210 7.63 -16.38 7.84
CA VAL A 210 8.91 -15.66 7.77
C VAL A 210 8.93 -14.57 8.85
N THR A 211 10.00 -14.53 9.64
CA THR A 211 10.19 -13.56 10.72
C THR A 211 10.35 -12.14 10.19
N SER A 212 9.64 -11.17 10.78
CA SER A 212 9.74 -9.75 10.43
C SER A 212 10.70 -9.04 11.40
N ASN A 213 11.87 -8.62 10.91
CA ASN A 213 12.77 -7.72 11.65
C ASN A 213 12.34 -6.25 11.53
N VAL A 214 11.05 -5.97 11.69
CA VAL A 214 10.51 -4.61 11.70
C VAL A 214 10.01 -4.34 13.10
N LYS A 215 10.73 -3.49 13.85
CA LYS A 215 10.13 -2.76 14.96
C LYS A 215 8.90 -2.05 14.39
N ASN A 216 7.72 -2.37 14.91
CA ASN A 216 6.51 -1.58 14.67
C ASN A 216 6.79 -0.18 15.17
N VAL A 217 7.30 0.68 14.29
CA VAL A 217 7.12 2.11 14.44
C VAL A 217 5.79 2.35 13.77
N ASP A 218 4.76 2.58 14.57
CA ASP A 218 3.49 3.12 14.14
C ASP A 218 3.77 4.40 13.36
N LYS A 219 3.87 4.29 12.03
CA LYS A 219 3.84 5.47 11.18
C LYS A 219 2.39 5.93 11.20
N PRO A 220 2.10 7.15 11.70
CA PRO A 220 0.77 7.68 11.59
C PRO A 220 0.43 7.74 10.10
N ILE A 221 -0.70 7.14 9.74
CA ILE A 221 -1.27 7.29 8.41
C ILE A 221 -1.58 8.78 8.29
N SER A 222 -0.73 9.51 7.57
CA SER A 222 -0.98 10.93 7.25
C SER A 222 -2.23 11.00 6.39
N ARG A 223 -3.40 11.12 7.02
CA ARG A 223 -4.67 11.39 6.34
C ARG A 223 -4.54 12.80 5.77
N LYS A 224 -4.64 12.94 4.44
CA LYS A 224 -4.47 14.21 3.69
C LYS A 224 -5.44 15.34 4.10
N HIS A 225 -6.35 15.10 5.03
CA HIS A 225 -7.39 16.03 5.49
C HIS A 225 -7.46 16.12 7.03
N CYS A 226 -6.35 15.90 7.74
CA CYS A 226 -6.31 16.24 9.17
C CYS A 226 -6.37 17.76 9.32
N ILE A 227 -7.44 18.24 9.93
CA ILE A 227 -7.58 19.64 10.33
C ILE A 227 -7.24 19.67 11.83
N ASP A 228 -6.13 20.31 12.17
CA ASP A 228 -5.74 20.50 13.57
C ASP A 228 -6.58 21.64 14.16
N PHE A 229 -7.56 21.29 14.99
CA PHE A 229 -8.31 22.27 15.76
C PHE A 229 -7.62 22.55 17.10
N GLU A 230 -7.60 23.81 17.54
CA GLU A 230 -7.33 24.11 18.95
C GLU A 230 -8.57 23.72 19.78
N PRO A 231 -8.47 22.73 20.69
CA PRO A 231 -9.61 22.30 21.49
C PRO A 231 -10.16 23.42 22.38
N GLU A 232 -11.45 23.39 22.66
CA GLU A 232 -12.06 24.26 23.65
C GLU A 232 -11.50 23.97 25.06
N LYS A 233 -11.40 25.01 25.90
CA LYS A 233 -10.89 24.92 27.28
C LYS A 233 -12.03 24.66 28.27
N ASP A 234 -11.71 24.05 29.40
CA ASP A 234 -12.63 23.83 30.53
C ASP A 234 -13.91 23.03 30.20
N ILE A 235 -13.87 22.19 29.17
CA ILE A 235 -15.02 21.42 28.68
C ILE A 235 -15.21 20.04 29.33
N ASN A 236 -14.34 19.62 30.25
CA ASN A 236 -14.35 18.25 30.78
C ASN A 236 -15.72 17.86 31.37
N TYR A 237 -16.36 18.78 32.11
CA TYR A 237 -17.70 18.57 32.64
C TYR A 237 -18.76 18.43 31.54
N ILE A 238 -18.66 19.25 30.48
CA ILE A 238 -19.58 19.23 29.34
C ILE A 238 -19.45 17.92 28.56
N VAL A 239 -18.22 17.46 28.34
CA VAL A 239 -17.93 16.18 27.68
C VAL A 239 -18.47 15.01 28.50
N ASP A 240 -18.29 15.03 29.82
CA ASP A 240 -18.84 14.00 30.72
C ASP A 240 -20.37 13.93 30.63
N GLN A 241 -21.05 15.08 30.63
CA GLN A 241 -22.50 15.13 30.43
C GLN A 241 -22.93 14.52 29.09
N ILE A 242 -22.25 14.86 27.99
CA ILE A 242 -22.60 14.31 26.68
C ILE A 242 -22.43 12.78 26.65
N LYS A 243 -21.35 12.27 27.23
CA LYS A 243 -21.00 10.84 27.13
C LYS A 243 -21.80 9.97 28.10
N ASN A 244 -22.04 10.46 29.31
CA ASN A 244 -22.48 9.64 30.43
C ASN A 244 -23.88 9.98 30.95
N ASP A 245 -24.39 11.20 30.72
CA ASP A 245 -25.71 11.60 31.20
C ASP A 245 -26.82 11.13 30.25
N LYS A 246 -27.62 10.15 30.71
CA LYS A 246 -28.74 9.58 29.95
C LYS A 246 -30.03 10.41 30.03
N ASN A 247 -30.08 11.40 30.92
CA ASN A 247 -31.27 12.22 31.16
C ASN A 247 -31.18 13.60 30.49
N CYS A 248 -30.08 13.88 29.79
CA CYS A 248 -29.87 15.15 29.10
C CYS A 248 -30.91 15.32 27.97
N THR A 249 -31.60 16.46 27.94
CA THR A 249 -32.56 16.76 26.87
C THR A 249 -31.83 17.07 25.57
N PHE A 250 -32.48 16.87 24.42
CA PHE A 250 -31.83 17.16 23.13
C PHE A 250 -31.33 18.61 22.99
N PRO A 251 -32.07 19.65 23.42
CA PRO A 251 -31.56 21.02 23.40
C PRO A 251 -30.28 21.23 24.23
N GLU A 252 -30.16 20.55 25.37
CA GLU A 252 -28.95 20.58 26.20
C GLU A 252 -27.80 19.84 25.53
N VAL A 253 -28.07 18.67 24.95
CA VAL A 253 -27.10 17.93 24.14
C VAL A 253 -26.62 18.83 23.00
N GLU A 254 -27.51 19.47 22.24
CA GLU A 254 -27.16 20.34 21.11
C GLU A 254 -26.27 21.51 21.55
N ARG A 255 -26.59 22.16 22.68
CA ARG A 255 -25.78 23.24 23.26
C ARG A 255 -24.39 22.73 23.67
N ASN A 256 -24.34 21.63 24.40
CA ASN A 256 -23.10 21.00 24.85
C ASN A 256 -22.25 20.53 23.65
N TRP A 257 -22.91 20.04 22.59
CA TRP A 257 -22.30 19.59 21.35
C TRP A 257 -21.56 20.71 20.64
N LYS A 258 -22.19 21.89 20.53
CA LYS A 258 -21.59 23.11 19.95
C LYS A 258 -20.41 23.62 20.77
N ALA A 259 -20.46 23.48 22.10
CA ALA A 259 -19.39 23.91 23.00
C ALA A 259 -18.15 22.99 22.97
N THR A 260 -18.26 21.79 22.37
CA THR A 260 -17.22 20.76 22.40
C THR A 260 -16.76 20.32 21.01
N THR A 261 -17.14 21.04 19.96
CA THR A 261 -17.00 20.58 18.57
C THR A 261 -15.55 20.36 18.17
N LYS A 262 -14.64 21.30 18.46
CA LYS A 262 -13.23 21.18 18.06
C LYS A 262 -12.54 20.03 18.80
N PHE A 263 -12.80 19.91 20.11
CA PHE A 263 -12.33 18.77 20.89
C PHE A 263 -12.85 17.44 20.34
N ARG A 264 -14.16 17.33 20.10
CA ARG A 264 -14.77 16.11 19.55
C ARG A 264 -14.18 15.76 18.19
N LEU A 265 -14.04 16.74 17.28
CA LEU A 265 -13.46 16.50 15.95
C LEU A 265 -12.02 16.00 16.04
N ASN A 266 -11.21 16.51 16.98
CA ASN A 266 -9.86 15.99 17.22
C ASN A 266 -9.87 14.55 17.73
N GLU A 267 -10.79 14.19 18.62
CA GLU A 267 -10.92 12.81 19.12
C GLU A 267 -11.41 11.85 18.02
N ILE A 268 -12.39 12.27 17.20
CA ILE A 268 -12.87 11.53 16.04
C ILE A 268 -11.74 11.26 15.04
N GLN A 269 -10.84 12.23 14.82
CA GLN A 269 -9.69 12.04 13.95
C GLN A 269 -8.72 10.97 14.45
N LYS A 270 -8.59 10.81 15.78
CA LYS A 270 -7.74 9.79 16.41
C LYS A 270 -8.39 8.41 16.49
N ALA A 271 -9.72 8.32 16.32
CA ALA A 271 -10.44 7.07 16.44
C ALA A 271 -10.02 6.02 15.38
N THR A 272 -10.07 4.76 15.79
CA THR A 272 -9.68 3.59 14.98
C THR A 272 -10.83 3.06 14.12
N SER A 273 -12.09 3.25 14.54
CA SER A 273 -13.25 2.78 13.81
C SER A 273 -14.49 3.66 14.05
N THR A 274 -15.47 3.59 13.14
CA THR A 274 -16.78 4.22 13.31
C THR A 274 -17.55 3.67 14.51
N SER A 275 -17.33 2.41 14.88
CA SER A 275 -17.96 1.81 16.06
C SER A 275 -17.46 2.47 17.35
N ASP A 276 -16.15 2.76 17.43
CA ASP A 276 -15.56 3.43 18.59
C ASP A 276 -16.12 4.86 18.72
N ILE A 277 -16.20 5.59 17.60
CA ILE A 277 -16.81 6.93 17.54
C ILE A 277 -18.25 6.89 18.05
N ILE A 278 -19.07 5.99 17.52
CA ILE A 278 -20.49 5.88 17.88
C ILE A 278 -20.68 5.39 19.34
N SER A 279 -19.72 4.64 19.88
CA SER A 279 -19.71 4.23 21.29
C SER A 279 -19.43 5.42 22.20
N ASP A 280 -18.39 6.19 21.88
CA ASP A 280 -17.95 7.34 22.68
C ASP A 280 -18.87 8.54 22.56
N TRP A 281 -19.56 8.68 21.43
CA TRP A 281 -20.44 9.79 21.09
C TRP A 281 -21.85 9.26 20.78
N ASN A 282 -22.43 8.56 21.77
CA ASN A 282 -23.69 7.84 21.63
C ASN A 282 -24.88 8.71 21.20
N SER A 283 -24.81 10.04 21.39
CA SER A 283 -25.87 10.99 21.03
C SER A 283 -26.18 10.99 19.53
N PHE A 284 -25.25 10.52 18.68
CA PHE A 284 -25.51 10.27 17.26
C PHE A 284 -26.62 9.24 17.02
N LYS A 285 -26.92 8.36 17.97
CA LYS A 285 -27.99 7.34 17.86
C LYS A 285 -29.38 7.87 18.22
N LEU A 286 -29.49 9.10 18.73
CA LEU A 286 -30.77 9.70 19.08
C LEU A 286 -31.58 10.04 17.82
N PRO A 287 -32.92 10.13 17.88
CA PRO A 287 -33.75 10.46 16.72
C PRO A 287 -33.33 11.75 15.99
N LEU A 288 -32.90 12.78 16.73
CA LEU A 288 -32.39 14.04 16.18
C LEU A 288 -30.85 14.08 16.06
N GLY A 289 -30.18 12.94 16.17
CA GLY A 289 -28.72 12.82 16.13
C GLY A 289 -28.10 13.32 14.83
N TYR A 290 -28.83 13.32 13.71
CA TYR A 290 -28.35 13.87 12.45
C TYR A 290 -28.03 15.38 12.54
N ARG A 291 -28.75 16.15 13.37
CA ARG A 291 -28.46 17.59 13.59
C ARG A 291 -27.12 17.81 14.29
N LEU A 292 -26.63 16.81 15.03
CA LEU A 292 -25.31 16.82 15.64
C LEU A 292 -24.21 16.67 14.57
N VAL A 293 -24.49 15.93 13.50
CA VAL A 293 -23.61 15.83 12.32
C VAL A 293 -23.54 17.17 11.60
N ASP A 294 -24.65 17.91 11.49
CA ASP A 294 -24.66 19.24 10.86
C ASP A 294 -23.79 20.27 11.62
N ILE A 295 -23.77 20.21 12.95
CA ILE A 295 -22.90 21.06 13.78
C ILE A 295 -21.41 20.81 13.46
N ASP A 296 -21.05 19.52 13.37
CA ASP A 296 -19.68 19.10 13.05
C ASP A 296 -19.33 19.49 11.60
N PHE A 297 -20.24 19.26 10.66
CA PHE A 297 -20.09 19.63 9.25
C PHE A 297 -19.85 21.13 9.08
N LYS A 298 -20.66 21.97 9.73
CA LYS A 298 -20.52 23.43 9.65
C LYS A 298 -19.21 23.94 10.23
N THR A 299 -18.66 23.24 11.22
CA THR A 299 -17.35 23.57 11.77
C THR A 299 -16.21 23.18 10.83
N LEU A 300 -16.35 22.05 10.11
CA LEU A 300 -15.41 21.61 9.09
C LEU A 300 -15.47 22.44 7.80
N TYR A 301 -16.67 22.93 7.44
CA TYR A 301 -16.95 23.66 6.21
C TYR A 301 -17.77 24.93 6.49
N PRO A 302 -17.15 25.99 7.05
CA PRO A 302 -17.87 27.21 7.44
C PRO A 302 -18.57 27.94 6.29
N ASP A 303 -18.06 27.79 5.07
CA ASP A 303 -18.59 28.41 3.86
C ASP A 303 -19.76 27.63 3.24
N CYS A 304 -20.09 26.44 3.77
CA CYS A 304 -21.24 25.65 3.35
C CYS A 304 -22.44 25.92 4.27
N GLN A 305 -23.64 26.01 3.67
CA GLN A 305 -24.86 26.35 4.41
C GLN A 305 -25.21 25.28 5.46
N ASP A 306 -25.48 24.06 4.99
CA ASP A 306 -25.67 22.85 5.79
C ASP A 306 -25.48 21.61 4.89
N LEU A 307 -25.32 20.43 5.50
CA LEU A 307 -25.04 19.20 4.78
C LEU A 307 -26.22 18.81 3.87
N MET A 308 -27.45 18.95 4.36
CA MET A 308 -28.66 18.51 3.65
C MET A 308 -28.90 19.31 2.38
N THR A 309 -28.79 20.64 2.44
CA THR A 309 -28.94 21.51 1.27
C THR A 309 -27.83 21.30 0.24
N THR A 310 -26.61 21.08 0.71
CA THR A 310 -25.45 20.86 -0.17
C THR A 310 -25.44 19.47 -0.79
N PHE A 311 -26.08 18.49 -0.15
CA PHE A 311 -26.05 17.09 -0.55
C PHE A 311 -26.61 16.86 -1.95
N GLU A 312 -27.67 17.58 -2.36
CA GLU A 312 -28.27 17.39 -3.69
C GLU A 312 -27.32 17.74 -4.84
N GLU A 313 -26.55 18.83 -4.70
CA GLU A 313 -25.56 19.19 -5.71
C GLU A 313 -24.37 18.22 -5.69
N LYS A 314 -23.91 17.85 -4.49
CA LYS A 314 -22.77 16.94 -4.32
C LYS A 314 -23.09 15.51 -4.74
N SER A 315 -24.33 15.05 -4.59
CA SER A 315 -24.75 13.72 -5.02
C SER A 315 -24.60 13.56 -6.53
N LYS A 316 -24.89 14.60 -7.33
CA LYS A 316 -24.65 14.62 -8.78
C LYS A 316 -23.15 14.44 -9.10
N GLN A 317 -22.28 15.10 -8.35
CA GLN A 317 -20.83 14.95 -8.50
C GLN A 317 -20.35 13.54 -8.11
N ILE A 318 -20.90 12.97 -7.02
CA ILE A 318 -20.63 11.59 -6.60
C ILE A 318 -21.08 10.59 -7.65
N MET A 319 -22.25 10.80 -8.26
CA MET A 319 -22.77 9.94 -9.34
C MET A 319 -21.89 9.98 -10.59
N ASN A 320 -21.35 11.15 -10.96
CA ASN A 320 -20.37 11.24 -12.04
C ASN A 320 -19.08 10.46 -11.72
N LEU A 321 -18.60 10.54 -10.48
CA LEU A 321 -17.44 9.74 -10.04
C LEU A 321 -17.74 8.24 -10.05
N ILE A 322 -18.94 7.83 -9.63
CA ILE A 322 -19.43 6.45 -9.72
C ILE A 322 -19.40 5.96 -11.17
N ASP A 323 -19.92 6.75 -12.10
CA ASP A 323 -19.95 6.40 -13.52
C ASP A 323 -18.54 6.24 -14.10
N GLU A 324 -17.59 7.07 -13.69
CA GLU A 324 -16.21 7.02 -14.16
C GLU A 324 -15.40 5.86 -13.54
N LYS A 325 -15.60 5.58 -12.23
CA LYS A 325 -14.70 4.72 -11.45
C LYS A 325 -15.16 3.26 -11.36
N ILE A 326 -16.47 2.98 -11.44
CA ILE A 326 -16.97 1.62 -11.33
C ILE A 326 -16.65 0.82 -12.59
N LYS A 327 -15.97 -0.31 -12.40
CA LYS A 327 -15.59 -1.24 -13.48
C LYS A 327 -16.20 -2.63 -13.32
N ASP A 328 -16.77 -2.94 -12.15
CA ASP A 328 -17.35 -4.26 -11.92
C ASP A 328 -18.69 -4.39 -12.65
N SER A 329 -18.90 -5.55 -13.28
CA SER A 329 -20.05 -5.77 -14.16
C SER A 329 -21.39 -5.68 -13.44
N SER A 330 -21.47 -6.15 -12.19
CA SER A 330 -22.71 -6.11 -11.40
C SER A 330 -23.17 -4.70 -11.10
N SER A 331 -22.27 -3.86 -10.58
CA SER A 331 -22.55 -2.47 -10.24
C SER A 331 -22.77 -1.63 -11.50
N ARG A 332 -22.06 -1.92 -12.59
CA ARG A 332 -22.26 -1.24 -13.87
C ARG A 332 -23.68 -1.47 -14.43
N LYS A 333 -24.14 -2.73 -14.43
CA LYS A 333 -25.51 -3.06 -14.84
C LYS A 333 -26.57 -2.35 -13.98
N LEU A 334 -26.33 -2.26 -12.67
CA LEU A 334 -27.23 -1.56 -11.77
C LEU A 334 -27.25 -0.05 -12.07
N LEU A 335 -26.10 0.56 -12.32
CA LEU A 335 -26.01 1.97 -12.71
C LEU A 335 -26.74 2.25 -14.04
N GLU A 336 -26.57 1.38 -15.03
CA GLU A 336 -27.26 1.48 -16.33
C GLU A 336 -28.77 1.34 -16.16
N SER A 337 -29.25 0.39 -15.34
CA SER A 337 -30.69 0.23 -15.10
C SER A 337 -31.37 1.48 -14.54
N ILE A 338 -30.66 2.30 -13.77
CA ILE A 338 -31.20 3.56 -13.24
C ILE A 338 -31.26 4.64 -14.30
N LYS A 339 -30.22 4.72 -15.14
CA LYS A 339 -30.19 5.68 -16.26
C LYS A 339 -31.31 5.42 -17.26
N ASP A 340 -31.69 4.15 -17.42
CA ASP A 340 -32.73 3.70 -18.35
C ASP A 340 -34.14 3.71 -17.74
N THR A 341 -34.29 3.94 -16.42
CA THR A 341 -35.60 3.97 -15.76
C THR A 341 -36.18 5.39 -15.81
N PRO A 342 -37.31 5.61 -16.53
CA PRO A 342 -37.98 6.90 -16.51
C PRO A 342 -38.60 7.17 -15.14
N ASP A 343 -38.65 8.45 -14.75
CA ASP A 343 -39.31 8.94 -13.53
C ASP A 343 -38.82 8.32 -12.20
N ILE A 344 -37.53 7.99 -12.11
CA ILE A 344 -36.93 7.52 -10.86
C ILE A 344 -36.93 8.64 -9.79
N SER A 345 -37.35 8.29 -8.57
CA SER A 345 -37.34 9.23 -7.45
C SER A 345 -35.92 9.53 -6.96
N GLN A 346 -35.78 10.66 -6.26
CA GLN A 346 -34.51 11.04 -5.64
C GLN A 346 -34.08 10.04 -4.57
N ASN A 347 -35.02 9.44 -3.84
CA ASN A 347 -34.74 8.46 -2.79
C ASN A 347 -34.16 7.17 -3.36
N GLU A 348 -34.69 6.69 -4.49
CA GLU A 348 -34.15 5.52 -5.18
C GLU A 348 -32.76 5.80 -5.75
N THR A 349 -32.60 6.96 -6.38
CA THR A 349 -31.30 7.42 -6.89
C THR A 349 -30.25 7.46 -5.77
N ASN A 350 -30.60 8.03 -4.62
CA ASN A 350 -29.72 8.11 -3.46
C ASN A 350 -29.40 6.71 -2.90
N THR A 351 -30.41 5.84 -2.79
CA THR A 351 -30.24 4.48 -2.27
C THR A 351 -29.23 3.71 -3.10
N VAL A 352 -29.36 3.76 -4.43
CA VAL A 352 -28.42 3.06 -5.30
C VAL A 352 -27.07 3.74 -5.34
N MET A 353 -26.99 5.08 -5.28
CA MET A 353 -25.73 5.79 -5.10
C MET A 353 -24.97 5.24 -3.88
N PHE A 354 -25.61 5.16 -2.71
CA PHE A 354 -25.00 4.60 -1.49
C PHE A 354 -24.59 3.13 -1.65
N TYR A 355 -25.42 2.32 -2.32
CA TYR A 355 -25.08 0.93 -2.61
C TYR A 355 -23.85 0.78 -3.53
N LEU A 356 -23.74 1.66 -4.54
CA LEU A 356 -22.65 1.69 -5.50
C LEU A 356 -21.36 2.28 -4.91
N LEU A 357 -21.43 3.09 -3.84
CA LEU A 357 -20.24 3.56 -3.13
C LEU A 357 -19.38 2.40 -2.63
N HIS A 358 -19.95 1.23 -2.32
CA HIS A 358 -19.18 0.04 -1.93
C HIS A 358 -18.30 -0.53 -3.05
N ALA A 359 -18.58 -0.21 -4.31
CA ALA A 359 -17.74 -0.56 -5.45
C ALA A 359 -16.59 0.45 -5.66
N ILE A 360 -16.74 1.69 -5.16
CA ILE A 360 -15.66 2.67 -5.09
C ILE A 360 -14.78 2.40 -3.87
N PHE A 361 -15.40 2.27 -2.70
CA PHE A 361 -14.76 1.99 -1.42
C PHE A 361 -14.62 0.48 -1.20
N VAL A 362 -13.82 -0.14 -2.07
CA VAL A 362 -13.62 -1.59 -2.06
C VAL A 362 -13.17 -2.07 -0.68
N PRO A 363 -13.81 -3.11 -0.10
CA PRO A 363 -13.45 -3.61 1.22
C PRO A 363 -11.98 -4.05 1.29
N THR A 364 -11.24 -3.47 2.24
CA THR A 364 -9.81 -3.77 2.43
C THR A 364 -9.56 -4.68 3.63
N SER A 365 -10.56 -4.81 4.52
CA SER A 365 -10.52 -5.67 5.71
C SER A 365 -10.42 -7.15 5.35
N LYS A 366 -9.69 -7.91 6.17
CA LYS A 366 -9.48 -9.35 6.01
C LYS A 366 -9.98 -10.08 7.24
N LYS A 367 -10.81 -11.11 7.05
CA LYS A 367 -11.17 -12.06 8.09
C LYS A 367 -10.09 -13.14 8.19
N VAL A 368 -9.60 -13.37 9.40
CA VAL A 368 -8.67 -14.45 9.71
C VAL A 368 -9.48 -15.63 10.25
N THR A 369 -9.38 -16.78 9.62
CA THR A 369 -9.99 -18.03 10.09
C THR A 369 -8.90 -19.07 10.33
N ARG A 370 -9.14 -20.02 11.24
CA ARG A 370 -8.26 -21.18 11.44
C ARG A 370 -9.04 -22.43 11.03
N ASP A 371 -8.41 -23.32 10.27
CA ASP A 371 -8.99 -24.63 9.99
C ASP A 371 -8.73 -25.63 11.13
N HIS A 372 -9.26 -26.84 10.98
CA HIS A 372 -9.14 -27.95 11.94
C HIS A 372 -7.68 -28.38 12.17
N ASN A 373 -6.75 -28.03 11.27
CA ASN A 373 -5.32 -28.29 11.40
C ASN A 373 -4.55 -27.09 11.95
N GLY A 374 -5.24 -26.04 12.40
CA GLY A 374 -4.64 -24.82 12.94
C GLY A 374 -4.05 -23.88 11.88
N LYS A 375 -4.22 -24.17 10.59
CA LYS A 375 -3.72 -23.31 9.51
C LYS A 375 -4.56 -22.05 9.41
N ILE A 376 -3.87 -20.91 9.38
CA ILE A 376 -4.48 -19.60 9.27
C ILE A 376 -4.84 -19.32 7.80
N ASN A 377 -6.12 -19.10 7.54
CA ASN A 377 -6.66 -18.66 6.26
C ASN A 377 -7.08 -17.19 6.36
N GLN A 378 -6.82 -16.41 5.31
CA GLN A 378 -7.26 -15.01 5.23
C GLN A 378 -8.28 -14.88 4.09
N VAL A 379 -9.51 -14.49 4.44
CA VAL A 379 -10.57 -14.21 3.47
C VAL A 379 -10.75 -12.70 3.39
N LYS A 380 -10.67 -12.14 2.18
CA LYS A 380 -11.04 -10.73 1.95
C LYS A 380 -12.55 -10.64 1.80
N HIS A 381 -13.15 -9.60 2.37
CA HIS A 381 -14.55 -9.29 2.07
C HIS A 381 -14.67 -8.82 0.62
N SER A 382 -15.66 -9.35 -0.10
CA SER A 382 -16.00 -8.89 -1.45
C SER A 382 -16.83 -7.60 -1.39
N ILE A 383 -16.91 -6.89 -2.52
CA ILE A 383 -17.84 -5.75 -2.69
C ILE A 383 -19.26 -6.20 -2.29
N LYS A 384 -19.66 -7.39 -2.72
CA LYS A 384 -20.98 -7.95 -2.43
C LYS A 384 -21.20 -8.20 -0.93
N ASP A 385 -20.18 -8.68 -0.21
CA ASP A 385 -20.27 -8.85 1.25
C ASP A 385 -20.50 -7.52 1.96
N SER A 386 -19.79 -6.47 1.54
CA SER A 386 -19.96 -5.14 2.11
C SER A 386 -21.32 -4.54 1.79
N GLN A 387 -21.76 -4.67 0.55
CA GLN A 387 -23.10 -4.29 0.11
C GLN A 387 -24.20 -5.00 0.92
N ASN A 388 -24.08 -6.33 1.10
CA ASN A 388 -25.05 -7.12 1.86
C ASN A 388 -25.05 -6.78 3.36
N SER A 389 -23.90 -6.33 3.90
CA SER A 389 -23.82 -5.86 5.29
C SER A 389 -24.44 -4.47 5.49
N PHE A 390 -24.47 -3.65 4.43
CA PHE A 390 -25.05 -2.32 4.45
C PHE A 390 -26.57 -2.35 4.24
N MET A 391 -27.02 -3.12 3.24
CA MET A 391 -28.44 -3.23 2.89
C MET A 391 -28.80 -4.69 2.62
N ILE A 392 -29.77 -5.20 3.39
CA ILE A 392 -30.26 -6.58 3.26
C ILE A 392 -31.48 -6.59 2.35
N PHE A 393 -31.31 -7.14 1.15
CA PHE A 393 -32.43 -7.49 0.27
C PHE A 393 -32.92 -8.89 0.62
N LYS A 394 -34.07 -9.04 1.29
CA LYS A 394 -34.59 -10.36 1.64
C LYS A 394 -35.40 -10.95 0.48
N ASN A 395 -34.80 -11.97 -0.15
CA ASN A 395 -35.27 -12.82 -1.24
C ASN A 395 -36.61 -12.48 -1.93
N PHE A 396 -36.47 -12.11 -3.19
CA PHE A 396 -37.45 -12.30 -4.24
C PHE A 396 -37.61 -13.78 -4.57
N VAL A 397 -38.83 -14.22 -4.87
CA VAL A 397 -39.01 -15.40 -5.73
C VAL A 397 -38.66 -14.95 -7.16
N GLY A 398 -37.36 -14.91 -7.48
CA GLY A 398 -36.84 -14.43 -8.77
C GLY A 398 -35.46 -13.76 -8.69
N SER A 399 -34.96 -13.29 -9.84
CA SER A 399 -33.78 -12.43 -9.96
C SER A 399 -34.10 -11.02 -9.45
N PRO A 400 -33.14 -10.24 -8.89
CA PRO A 400 -33.32 -8.83 -8.57
C PRO A 400 -33.83 -7.98 -9.75
N THR A 401 -33.60 -8.44 -10.98
CA THR A 401 -34.06 -7.77 -12.20
C THR A 401 -35.50 -8.14 -12.61
N HIS A 402 -36.06 -9.23 -12.08
CA HIS A 402 -37.41 -9.72 -12.44
C HIS A 402 -38.09 -10.38 -11.23
N PRO A 403 -38.51 -9.59 -10.24
CA PRO A 403 -39.19 -10.11 -9.07
C PRO A 403 -40.64 -10.50 -9.37
N LYS A 404 -41.05 -11.73 -9.04
CA LYS A 404 -42.48 -12.13 -9.12
C LYS A 404 -43.33 -11.52 -8.00
N GLU A 405 -42.71 -11.30 -6.85
CA GLU A 405 -43.34 -10.75 -5.66
C GLU A 405 -42.25 -10.14 -4.77
N THR A 406 -42.45 -8.91 -4.31
CA THR A 406 -41.56 -8.22 -3.37
C THR A 406 -42.24 -8.20 -2.01
N ILE A 407 -41.49 -8.45 -0.94
CA ILE A 407 -42.04 -8.37 0.42
C ILE A 407 -41.09 -7.55 1.28
N VAL A 408 -41.63 -6.51 1.92
CA VAL A 408 -40.94 -5.65 2.87
C VAL A 408 -41.39 -5.99 4.28
N PHE A 409 -40.45 -6.00 5.22
CA PHE A 409 -40.76 -6.10 6.64
C PHE A 409 -40.25 -4.85 7.35
N PHE A 410 -41.14 -4.16 8.05
CA PHE A 410 -40.83 -3.00 8.89
C PHE A 410 -41.61 -3.15 10.21
N ASP A 411 -40.94 -2.97 11.35
CA ASP A 411 -41.54 -3.15 12.71
C ASP A 411 -42.39 -4.43 12.87
N SER A 412 -41.88 -5.56 12.38
CA SER A 412 -42.57 -6.86 12.40
C SER A 412 -43.85 -6.93 11.55
N ILE A 413 -44.18 -5.91 10.78
CA ILE A 413 -45.30 -5.87 9.84
C ILE A 413 -44.80 -6.26 8.44
N LYS A 414 -45.58 -7.09 7.74
CA LYS A 414 -45.29 -7.60 6.40
C LYS A 414 -46.06 -6.81 5.34
N TYR A 415 -45.34 -6.20 4.40
CA TYR A 415 -45.90 -5.53 3.23
C TYR A 415 -45.56 -6.31 1.97
N LYS A 416 -46.55 -6.57 1.12
CA LYS A 416 -46.36 -7.15 -0.21
C LYS A 416 -46.35 -6.02 -1.24
N VAL A 417 -45.27 -5.90 -2.00
CA VAL A 417 -45.09 -4.88 -3.03
C VAL A 417 -44.63 -5.53 -4.35
N PHE A 418 -44.79 -4.84 -5.47
CA PHE A 418 -44.64 -5.45 -6.80
C PHE A 418 -43.31 -5.07 -7.50
N SER A 419 -42.49 -4.23 -6.85
CA SER A 419 -41.17 -3.83 -7.34
C SER A 419 -40.23 -3.47 -6.18
N ILE A 420 -38.92 -3.47 -6.45
CA ILE A 420 -37.88 -2.93 -5.53
C ILE A 420 -38.15 -1.44 -5.22
N ILE A 421 -38.66 -0.72 -6.21
CA ILE A 421 -39.02 0.70 -6.12
C ILE A 421 -40.08 0.91 -5.03
N ASN A 422 -41.20 0.18 -5.11
CA ASN A 422 -42.27 0.25 -4.11
C ASN A 422 -41.84 -0.27 -2.73
N ALA A 423 -40.82 -1.12 -2.69
CA ALA A 423 -40.25 -1.60 -1.43
C ALA A 423 -39.46 -0.52 -0.70
N ILE A 424 -38.72 0.29 -1.45
CA ILE A 424 -38.01 1.46 -0.96
C ILE A 424 -39.02 2.52 -0.51
N ASP A 425 -40.10 2.74 -1.28
CA ASP A 425 -41.16 3.68 -0.90
C ASP A 425 -41.81 3.32 0.44
N VAL A 426 -42.15 2.05 0.68
CA VAL A 426 -42.74 1.62 1.97
C VAL A 426 -41.78 1.87 3.14
N LEU A 427 -40.48 1.66 2.94
CA LEU A 427 -39.46 1.93 3.97
C LEU A 427 -39.30 3.44 4.23
N MET A 428 -39.38 4.28 3.20
CA MET A 428 -39.21 5.73 3.33
C MET A 428 -40.47 6.44 3.84
N PHE A 429 -41.66 6.03 3.38
CA PHE A 429 -42.95 6.63 3.78
C PHE A 429 -43.24 6.44 5.27
N GLN A 430 -42.82 5.31 5.86
CA GLN A 430 -42.94 5.10 7.30
C GLN A 430 -41.93 5.93 8.10
N ILE A 431 -40.75 6.24 7.56
CA ILE A 431 -39.80 7.16 8.23
C ILE A 431 -40.40 8.56 8.33
N ASP A 432 -41.04 9.07 7.25
CA ASP A 432 -41.73 10.37 7.27
C ASP A 432 -42.97 10.39 8.19
N SER A 433 -43.54 9.23 8.50
CA SER A 433 -44.70 9.11 9.40
C SER A 433 -44.31 9.12 10.89
N PHE A 434 -43.01 9.04 11.20
CA PHE A 434 -42.44 9.09 12.55
C PHE A 434 -41.61 10.36 12.83
N VAL A 435 -41.59 11.31 11.89
CA VAL A 435 -40.97 12.65 12.06
C VAL A 435 -41.96 13.65 12.62
#